data_AF-A0A2H0LRX1-F1
#
_entry.id   AF-A0A2H0LRX1-F1
#
_cell.length_a   1.000
_cell.length_b   1.000
_cell.length_c   1.000
_cell.angle_alpha   90.00
_cell.angle_beta   90.00
_cell.angle_gamma   90.00
#
_symmetry.space_group_name_H-M   'P 1'
#
loop_
_entity.id
_entity.type
_entity.pdbx_description
1 polymer ?
#
loop_
_entity_poly.entity_id
_entity_poly.type
_entity_poly.pdbx_seq_one_letter_code
_entity_poly.pdbx_strand_id
1 'polypeptide(L)'
;MKKKNRDRGFEVQEVVRTIPAREGEELCFSVVKINGKVRGDIRYFGLSEDTETEGQMLPTPRGLTLDAGMVNAFRDAVKELGAALQK
;
A
#
# COMPACT_ATOMS: atom_id res chain seq x y z
N MET A 1 -17.18 5.85 -22.13
CA MET A 1 -17.36 4.46 -21.65
C MET A 1 -17.02 4.41 -20.17
N LYS A 2 -17.97 4.10 -19.28
CA LYS A 2 -17.72 3.98 -17.83
C LYS A 2 -16.96 2.67 -17.57
N LYS A 3 -15.64 2.72 -17.34
CA LYS A 3 -14.89 1.59 -16.79
C LYS A 3 -15.36 1.37 -15.35
N LYS A 4 -16.32 0.46 -15.16
CA LYS A 4 -16.69 -0.08 -13.85
C LYS A 4 -15.50 -0.89 -13.33
N ASN A 5 -14.55 -0.23 -12.67
CA ASN A 5 -13.55 -0.96 -11.90
C ASN A 5 -14.23 -1.60 -10.69
N ARG A 6 -13.93 -2.88 -10.51
CA ARG A 6 -14.40 -3.76 -9.44
C ARG A 6 -13.73 -3.32 -8.12
N ASP A 7 -14.15 -2.21 -7.54
CA ASP A 7 -13.81 -1.95 -6.14
C ASP A 7 -14.65 -2.92 -5.30
N ARG A 8 -14.05 -4.07 -4.98
CA ARG A 8 -14.58 -5.08 -4.04
C ARG A 8 -14.55 -4.53 -2.61
N GLY A 9 -15.24 -3.40 -2.41
CA GLY A 9 -15.33 -2.67 -1.15
C GLY A 9 -13.97 -2.32 -0.55
N PHE A 10 -12.96 -1.99 -1.37
CA PHE A 10 -11.66 -1.50 -0.93
C PHE A 10 -11.75 0.02 -0.72
N GLU A 11 -11.59 0.46 0.51
CA GLU A 11 -11.74 1.85 0.90
C GLU A 11 -10.57 2.25 1.79
N VAL A 12 -9.77 3.23 1.36
CA VAL A 12 -8.70 3.78 2.20
C VAL A 12 -9.33 4.62 3.31
N GLN A 13 -9.09 4.23 4.56
CA GLN A 13 -9.57 4.97 5.72
C GLN A 13 -8.54 6.02 6.16
N GLU A 14 -7.26 5.64 6.16
CA GLU A 14 -6.17 6.49 6.65
C GLU A 14 -4.86 6.13 5.93
N VAL A 15 -4.09 7.13 5.51
CA VAL A 15 -2.70 6.95 5.12
C VAL A 15 -1.84 7.22 6.35
N VAL A 16 -1.18 6.17 6.86
CA VAL A 16 -0.35 6.22 8.07
C VAL A 16 1.01 6.82 7.76
N ARG A 17 1.62 6.37 6.67
CA ARG A 17 2.95 6.84 6.24
C ARG A 17 3.20 6.54 4.78
N THR A 18 4.00 7.40 4.15
CA THR A 18 4.59 7.15 2.85
C THR A 18 6.10 7.29 2.96
N ILE A 19 6.84 6.43 2.27
CA ILE A 19 8.30 6.53 2.15
C ILE A 19 8.72 6.48 0.68
N PRO A 20 9.76 7.23 0.27
CA PRO A 20 10.31 7.10 -1.07
C PRO A 20 10.93 5.71 -1.25
N ALA A 21 10.68 5.07 -2.40
CA ALA A 21 11.25 3.76 -2.72
C ALA A 21 12.32 3.86 -3.81
N ARG A 22 11.99 4.52 -4.93
CA ARG A 22 12.89 4.84 -6.05
C ARG A 22 12.31 6.01 -6.84
N GLU A 23 13.01 6.48 -7.86
CA GLU A 23 12.52 7.58 -8.70
C GLU A 23 11.11 7.28 -9.25
N GLY A 24 10.18 8.21 -9.01
CA GLY A 24 8.78 8.09 -9.41
C GLY A 24 7.96 7.05 -8.62
N GLU A 25 8.47 6.52 -7.50
CA GLU A 25 7.81 5.46 -6.74
C GLU A 25 7.92 5.65 -5.22
N GLU A 26 6.80 5.45 -4.54
CA GLU A 26 6.70 5.52 -3.09
C GLU A 26 6.09 4.23 -2.54
N LEU A 27 6.44 3.86 -1.31
CA LEU A 27 5.77 2.80 -0.56
C LEU A 27 4.84 3.44 0.46
N CYS A 28 3.54 3.19 0.31
CA CYS A 28 2.48 3.72 1.14
C CYS A 28 1.99 2.67 2.14
N PHE A 29 1.78 3.09 3.38
CA PHE A 29 1.26 2.33 4.50
C PHE A 29 -0.07 2.95 4.89
N SER A 30 -1.15 2.18 4.80
CA SER A 30 -2.50 2.68 5.03
C SER A 30 -3.36 1.71 5.83
N VAL A 31 -4.37 2.24 6.50
CA VAL A 31 -5.48 1.47 7.04
C VAL A 31 -6.58 1.48 5.99
N VAL A 32 -7.06 0.29 5.63
CA VAL A 32 -8.09 0.11 4.61
C VAL A 32 -9.24 -0.71 5.16
N LYS A 33 -10.42 -0.51 4.59
CA LYS A 33 -11.59 -1.36 4.81
C LYS A 33 -11.80 -2.19 3.54
N ILE A 34 -11.86 -3.51 3.67
CA ILE A 34 -12.11 -4.43 2.57
C ILE A 34 -13.28 -5.32 2.96
N ASN A 35 -14.39 -5.24 2.22
CA ASN A 35 -15.62 -5.99 2.48
C ASN A 35 -16.08 -5.88 3.96
N GLY A 36 -16.02 -4.67 4.52
CA GLY A 36 -16.42 -4.40 5.90
C GLY A 36 -15.37 -4.67 6.98
N LYS A 37 -14.23 -5.27 6.63
CA LYS A 37 -13.15 -5.59 7.59
C LYS A 37 -12.00 -4.59 7.50
N VAL A 38 -11.54 -4.11 8.66
CA VAL A 38 -10.36 -3.25 8.76
C VAL A 38 -9.09 -4.08 8.60
N ARG A 39 -8.17 -3.59 7.76
CA ARG A 39 -6.90 -4.23 7.42
C ARG A 39 -5.80 -3.17 7.27
N GLY A 40 -4.54 -3.60 7.39
CA GLY A 40 -3.40 -2.78 6.93
C GLY A 40 -3.14 -3.04 5.45
N ASP A 41 -2.76 -2.04 4.68
CA ASP A 41 -2.28 -2.20 3.30
C ASP A 41 -0.92 -1.52 3.16
N ILE A 42 0.03 -2.24 2.56
CA ILE A 42 1.38 -1.75 2.25
C ILE A 42 1.55 -1.91 0.74
N ARG A 43 1.66 -0.80 0.00
CA ARG A 43 1.57 -0.83 -1.46
C ARG A 43 2.46 0.23 -2.10
N TYR A 44 3.05 -0.14 -3.24
CA TYR A 44 3.78 0.81 -4.06
C TYR A 44 2.81 1.71 -4.81
N PHE A 45 3.09 3.00 -4.77
CA PHE A 45 2.45 4.02 -5.58
C PHE A 45 3.46 4.45 -6.64
N GLY A 46 3.00 4.64 -7.87
CA GLY A 46 3.83 5.11 -8.97
C GLY A 46 3.20 6.33 -9.62
N LEU A 47 4.02 7.15 -10.28
CA LEU A 47 3.52 8.22 -11.14
C LEU A 47 2.65 7.63 -12.26
N SER A 48 1.46 8.18 -12.41
CA SER A 48 0.59 7.84 -13.51
C SER A 48 1.10 8.47 -14.81
N GLU A 49 1.06 7.67 -15.88
CA GLU A 49 1.32 8.09 -17.26
C GLU A 49 0.00 8.33 -18.04
N ASP A 50 -1.15 8.09 -17.41
CA ASP A 50 -2.45 8.31 -18.04
C ASP A 50 -2.71 9.80 -18.18
N THR A 51 -3.10 10.26 -19.37
CA THR A 51 -3.31 11.69 -19.70
C THR A 51 -4.25 12.45 -18.75
N GLU A 52 -5.17 11.75 -18.08
CA GLU A 52 -6.12 12.36 -17.13
C GLU A 52 -5.58 12.46 -15.70
N THR A 53 -4.53 11.70 -15.37
CA THR A 53 -3.94 11.63 -14.03
C THR A 53 -2.43 11.78 -14.05
N GLU A 54 -1.87 12.27 -15.16
CA GLU A 54 -0.44 12.37 -15.40
C GLU A 54 0.26 13.10 -14.25
N GLY A 55 1.32 12.50 -13.73
CA GLY A 55 2.07 13.03 -12.59
C GLY A 55 1.44 12.80 -11.21
N GLN A 56 0.26 12.17 -11.11
CA GLN A 56 -0.31 11.76 -9.83
C GLN A 56 0.27 10.44 -9.35
N MET A 57 0.53 10.34 -8.04
CA MET A 57 0.94 9.07 -7.41
C MET A 57 -0.29 8.19 -7.21
N LEU A 58 -0.35 7.07 -7.94
CA LEU A 58 -1.47 6.13 -7.89
C LEU A 58 -1.05 4.75 -7.39
N PRO A 59 -1.92 4.03 -6.68
CA PRO A 59 -1.62 2.70 -6.17
C PRO A 59 -1.37 1.72 -7.33
N THR A 60 -0.28 0.96 -7.24
CA THR A 60 0.04 -0.10 -8.20
C THR A 60 -0.47 -1.46 -7.70
N PRO A 61 -0.50 -2.49 -8.57
CA PRO A 61 -0.78 -3.85 -8.13
C PRO A 61 0.26 -4.43 -7.15
N ARG A 62 1.45 -3.83 -7.04
CA ARG A 62 2.52 -4.30 -6.16
C ARG A 62 2.28 -3.85 -4.74
N GLY A 63 1.89 -4.79 -3.88
CA GLY A 63 1.65 -4.54 -2.47
C GLY A 63 1.09 -5.78 -1.80
N LEU A 64 0.81 -5.64 -0.51
CA LEU A 64 0.22 -6.69 0.32
C LEU A 64 -0.74 -6.08 1.33
N THR A 65 -1.79 -6.84 1.65
CA THR A 65 -2.75 -6.47 2.67
C THR A 65 -2.57 -7.39 3.87
N LEU A 66 -2.49 -6.80 5.07
CA LEU A 66 -2.28 -7.47 6.34
C LEU A 66 -3.60 -7.57 7.12
N ASP A 67 -3.89 -8.77 7.61
CA ASP A 67 -4.91 -8.94 8.64
C ASP A 67 -4.42 -8.35 9.97
N ALA A 68 -5.33 -7.72 10.72
CA ALA A 68 -5.00 -7.04 11.98
C ALA A 68 -4.30 -7.98 12.98
N GLY A 69 -4.68 -9.26 13.03
CA GLY A 69 -4.05 -10.26 13.90
C GLY A 69 -2.59 -10.59 13.55
N MET A 70 -2.13 -10.29 12.33
CA MET A 70 -0.75 -10.58 11.88
C MET A 70 0.20 -9.39 12.07
N VAL A 71 -0.30 -8.21 12.42
CA VAL A 71 0.48 -6.96 12.41
C VAL A 71 1.70 -7.03 13.34
N ASN A 72 1.56 -7.60 14.53
CA ASN A 72 2.67 -7.71 15.48
C ASN A 72 3.77 -8.65 14.96
N ALA A 73 3.39 -9.83 14.48
CA ALA A 73 4.35 -10.80 13.92
C ALA A 73 5.06 -10.24 12.68
N PHE A 74 4.32 -9.55 11.80
CA PHE A 74 4.90 -8.87 10.64
C PHE A 74 5.92 -7.79 11.06
N ARG A 75 5.56 -6.94 12.02
CA ARG A 75 6.46 -5.91 12.54
C ARG A 75 7.76 -6.51 13.08
N ASP A 76 7.66 -7.58 13.85
CA ASP A 76 8.83 -8.19 14.47
C ASP A 76 9.73 -8.85 13.41
N ALA A 77 9.15 -9.53 12.41
CA ALA A 77 9.89 -10.05 11.26
C ALA A 77 10.60 -8.96 10.42
N VAL A 78 9.96 -7.79 10.22
CA VAL A 78 10.58 -6.65 9.53
C VAL A 78 11.78 -6.11 10.31
N LYS A 79 11.70 -6.06 11.65
CA LYS A 79 12.83 -5.65 12.49
C LYS A 79 13.99 -6.63 12.37
N GLU A 80 13.73 -7.93 12.41
CA GLU A 80 14.74 -8.98 12.24
C GLU A 80 15.42 -8.90 10.87
N LEU A 81 14.64 -8.68 9.80
CA LEU A 81 15.16 -8.46 8.45
C LEU A 81 16.09 -7.24 8.40
N GLY A 82 15.68 -6.12 9.02
CA GLY A 82 16.51 -4.91 9.10
C GLY A 82 17.84 -5.17 9.80
N ALA A 83 17.82 -5.90 10.93
CA ALA A 83 19.04 -6.29 11.64
C ALA A 83 19.93 -7.23 10.82
N ALA A 84 19.36 -8.09 9.97
CA ALA A 84 20.12 -8.99 9.11
C ALA A 84 20.80 -8.26 7.94
N LEU A 85 20.18 -7.21 7.39
CA LEU A 85 20.73 -6.40 6.29
C LEU A 85 21.87 -5.46 6.70
N GLN A 86 22.01 -5.20 8.00
CA GLN A 86 23.05 -4.32 8.56
C GLN A 86 24.30 -5.07 9.03
N LYS A 87 24.33 -6.39 8.87
CA LYS A 87 25.52 -7.23 9.10
C LYS A 87 26.42 -7.23 7.87
#